data_AF-A0A938J7X3-F1
#
_entry.id   AF-A0A938J7X3-F1
#
_cell.length_a   1.000
_cell.length_b   1.000
_cell.length_c   1.000
_cell.angle_alpha   90.00
_cell.angle_beta   90.00
_cell.angle_gamma   90.00
#
_symmetry.space_group_name_H-M   'P 1'
#
loop_
_entity.id
_entity.type
_entity.pdbx_description
1 polymer ?
#
loop_
_entity_poly.entity_id
_entity_poly.type
_entity_poly.pdbx_seq_one_letter_code
_entity_poly.pdbx_strand_id
1 'polypeptide(L)'
;MCVQDPCAGSMCRIHEDPSRIQGPDRCRSGTHLLRELSDACREGGLKFGVHLSPWDRNNPLYGTGEPYNEYFRNQLREVLSTYGPIFEVWFDGACGEGPNGKRQVYDFPSFRAVVRELQPDAVIFSDVGPDIRWVGNEQGWAGETCWSMLKAEGHGIGNDNPPSTKSLNEGDLDGESWIPAECDVSIRPGWSYHANEDEKVKTPEHLFDLWERSVGYSANFHLNFSVDRRGLIHENDVKAVLGLKAMVDASYGPGTDLARGRPTAADDIQGLVPRGTNEPSHDEPFGSDKTVDGDPKTYWATNDGATQAAIEVELDPSKPFDRVVLAEPTWLGQRVKAFRISVPAEPSNNHRDWVTLAEGTTIGHQRIARVPETKAKFVRIEILDSRACPALTRVGVHKAAAGAKPAG
;
A
#
# COMPACT_ATOMS: atom_id res chain seq x y z
N MET A 1 -5.60 -11.68 2.12
CA MET A 1 -7.06 -11.51 2.32
C MET A 1 -7.31 -11.39 3.80
N CYS A 2 -7.84 -10.25 4.24
CA CYS A 2 -8.21 -10.00 5.64
C CYS A 2 -9.72 -10.20 5.81
N VAL A 3 -10.13 -10.85 6.90
CA VAL A 3 -11.56 -11.10 7.19
C VAL A 3 -12.06 -10.06 8.16
N GLN A 4 -12.87 -9.12 7.68
CA GLN A 4 -13.55 -8.14 8.50
C GLN A 4 -14.94 -8.66 8.90
N ASP A 5 -15.25 -8.65 10.20
CA ASP A 5 -16.64 -8.61 10.65
C ASP A 5 -17.06 -7.14 10.59
N PRO A 6 -17.90 -6.72 9.63
CA PRO A 6 -18.24 -5.31 9.40
C PRO A 6 -19.20 -4.76 10.47
N CYS A 7 -19.56 -5.56 11.47
CA CYS A 7 -20.27 -5.11 12.65
C CYS A 7 -19.38 -5.30 13.88
N ALA A 8 -19.13 -4.21 14.62
CA ALA A 8 -18.84 -4.30 16.06
C ALA A 8 -19.93 -5.07 16.85
N GLY A 9 -21.02 -5.51 16.20
CA GLY A 9 -21.91 -6.52 16.74
C GLY A 9 -21.26 -7.89 16.59
N SER A 10 -20.47 -8.30 17.57
CA SER A 10 -19.80 -9.59 17.62
C SER A 10 -20.76 -10.74 17.37
N MET A 11 -20.77 -11.22 16.13
CA MET A 11 -21.16 -12.59 15.84
C MET A 11 -19.85 -13.36 15.67
N CYS A 12 -19.07 -13.43 16.75
CA CYS A 12 -17.90 -14.31 16.78
C CYS A 12 -18.41 -15.75 16.75
N ARG A 13 -18.57 -16.30 15.54
CA ARG A 13 -18.97 -17.69 15.27
C ARG A 13 -17.80 -18.64 15.47
N ILE A 14 -17.00 -18.39 16.50
CA ILE A 14 -15.78 -19.13 16.82
C ILE A 14 -16.15 -19.96 18.05
N HIS A 15 -16.70 -21.15 17.78
CA HIS A 15 -16.94 -22.21 18.76
C HIS A 15 -17.79 -21.87 20.02
N GLU A 16 -18.77 -20.97 19.96
CA GLU A 16 -19.71 -20.86 21.07
C GLU A 16 -20.65 -22.07 21.18
N ASP A 17 -20.95 -22.46 22.42
CA ASP A 17 -21.94 -23.48 22.78
C ASP A 17 -23.26 -23.22 22.00
N PRO A 18 -23.71 -24.18 21.16
CA PRO A 18 -24.93 -24.02 20.35
C PRO A 18 -26.19 -23.74 21.17
N SER A 19 -26.15 -23.89 22.51
CA SER A 19 -27.24 -23.55 23.42
C SER A 19 -27.49 -22.04 23.60
N ARG A 20 -26.55 -21.15 23.20
CA ARG A 20 -26.63 -19.70 23.44
C ARG A 20 -27.06 -18.84 22.26
N ILE A 21 -27.32 -19.44 21.08
CA ILE A 21 -27.64 -18.70 19.85
C ILE A 21 -29.16 -18.74 19.59
N GLN A 22 -29.86 -17.61 19.81
CA GLN A 22 -31.25 -17.43 19.36
C GLN A 22 -31.28 -16.60 18.06
N GLY A 23 -31.44 -17.28 16.92
CA GLY A 23 -31.69 -16.69 15.61
C GLY A 23 -32.31 -17.71 14.65
N PRO A 24 -33.19 -17.30 13.71
CA PRO A 24 -33.98 -18.23 12.89
C PRO A 24 -33.18 -18.96 11.80
N ASP A 25 -31.97 -18.50 11.47
CA ASP A 25 -31.12 -19.16 10.49
C ASP A 25 -30.16 -20.10 11.19
N ARG A 26 -30.50 -21.40 11.15
CA ARG A 26 -29.58 -22.49 11.46
C ARG A 26 -28.36 -22.35 10.55
N CYS A 27 -27.27 -21.78 11.07
CA CYS A 27 -25.95 -22.17 10.62
C CYS A 27 -25.91 -23.70 10.74
N ARG A 28 -25.61 -24.40 9.65
CA ARG A 28 -25.43 -25.85 9.70
C ARG A 28 -24.45 -26.12 10.84
N SER A 29 -24.86 -26.92 11.82
CA SER A 29 -23.99 -27.31 12.93
C SER A 29 -22.67 -27.84 12.36
N GLY A 30 -21.56 -27.14 12.60
CA GLY A 30 -20.22 -27.56 12.16
C GLY A 30 -19.50 -26.67 11.12
N THR A 31 -20.03 -25.52 10.70
CA THR A 31 -19.30 -24.60 9.79
C THR A 31 -18.26 -23.76 10.56
N HIS A 32 -16.99 -23.84 10.15
CA HIS A 32 -15.88 -23.03 10.69
C HIS A 32 -15.38 -22.05 9.63
N LEU A 33 -16.00 -20.88 9.54
CA LEU A 33 -15.73 -19.90 8.48
C LEU A 33 -14.24 -19.54 8.35
N LEU A 34 -13.55 -19.30 9.47
CA LEU A 34 -12.11 -18.99 9.46
C LEU A 34 -11.26 -20.18 8.99
N ARG A 35 -11.64 -21.42 9.33
CA ARG A 35 -10.97 -22.64 8.82
C ARG A 35 -11.15 -22.75 7.31
N GLU A 36 -12.39 -22.69 6.83
CA GLU A 36 -12.70 -22.80 5.40
C GLU A 36 -11.96 -21.74 4.58
N LEU A 37 -11.93 -20.50 5.07
CA LEU A 37 -11.25 -19.42 4.36
C LEU A 37 -9.73 -19.51 4.43
N SER A 38 -9.14 -19.84 5.59
CA SER A 38 -7.70 -20.05 5.70
C SER A 38 -7.21 -21.21 4.81
N ASP A 39 -8.00 -22.28 4.71
CA ASP A 39 -7.70 -23.41 3.85
C ASP A 39 -7.83 -23.04 2.36
N ALA A 40 -8.86 -22.29 1.97
CA ALA A 40 -9.01 -21.77 0.61
C ALA A 40 -7.90 -20.78 0.23
N CYS A 41 -7.46 -19.92 1.14
CA CYS A 41 -6.31 -19.05 0.93
C CYS A 41 -5.04 -19.88 0.65
N ARG A 42 -4.81 -20.95 1.43
CA ARG A 42 -3.66 -21.83 1.24
C ARG A 42 -3.72 -22.57 -0.10
N GLU A 43 -4.89 -23.09 -0.47
CA GLU A 43 -5.11 -23.73 -1.77
C GLU A 43 -4.87 -22.76 -2.93
N GLY A 44 -5.30 -21.51 -2.79
CA GLY A 44 -5.11 -20.44 -3.78
C GLY A 44 -3.73 -19.78 -3.76
N GLY A 45 -2.81 -20.17 -2.88
CA GLY A 45 -1.50 -19.52 -2.72
C GLY A 45 -1.57 -18.08 -2.19
N LEU A 46 -2.67 -17.72 -1.52
CA LEU A 46 -2.92 -16.41 -0.92
C LEU A 46 -2.50 -16.40 0.55
N LYS A 47 -1.96 -15.26 0.99
CA LYS A 47 -1.73 -15.01 2.42
C LYS A 47 -3.06 -14.72 3.14
N PHE A 48 -3.20 -15.26 4.36
CA PHE A 48 -4.40 -15.13 5.19
C PHE A 48 -4.17 -14.16 6.37
N GLY A 49 -5.06 -13.17 6.52
CA GLY A 49 -5.01 -12.15 7.56
C GLY A 49 -6.36 -12.07 8.30
N VAL A 50 -6.37 -11.46 9.47
CA VAL A 50 -7.57 -11.39 10.32
C VAL A 50 -7.83 -9.97 10.79
N HIS A 51 -9.09 -9.56 10.73
CA HIS A 51 -9.57 -8.36 11.41
C HIS A 51 -10.41 -8.79 12.62
N LEU A 52 -10.04 -8.30 13.80
CA LEU A 52 -10.76 -8.53 15.04
C LEU A 52 -11.09 -7.16 15.63
N SER A 53 -12.37 -6.78 15.61
CA SER A 53 -12.78 -5.45 16.07
C SER A 53 -12.51 -5.31 17.57
N PRO A 54 -11.72 -4.32 18.01
CA PRO A 54 -11.57 -4.05 19.43
C PRO A 54 -12.88 -3.59 20.07
N TRP A 55 -13.71 -2.85 19.34
CA TRP A 55 -15.03 -2.43 19.80
C TRP A 55 -16.04 -3.57 19.69
N ASP A 56 -16.66 -3.93 20.82
CA ASP A 56 -17.66 -4.98 20.89
C ASP A 56 -18.98 -4.47 21.49
N ARG A 57 -20.03 -4.46 20.68
CA ARG A 57 -21.39 -4.01 21.03
C ARG A 57 -22.22 -5.09 21.70
N ASN A 58 -21.78 -6.34 21.66
CA ASN A 58 -22.54 -7.51 22.13
C ASN A 58 -22.00 -8.07 23.45
N ASN A 59 -20.68 -8.13 23.60
CA ASN A 59 -20.05 -8.74 24.76
C ASN A 59 -20.34 -7.93 26.03
N PRO A 60 -20.90 -8.56 27.07
CA PRO A 60 -21.24 -7.87 28.31
C PRO A 60 -20.02 -7.33 29.06
N LEU A 61 -18.82 -7.88 28.81
CA LEU A 61 -17.57 -7.40 29.39
C LEU A 61 -17.09 -6.10 28.74
N TYR A 62 -17.58 -5.72 27.56
CA TYR A 62 -17.14 -4.47 26.93
C TYR A 62 -17.41 -3.27 27.84
N GLY A 63 -16.36 -2.46 28.09
CA GLY A 63 -16.37 -1.33 29.01
C GLY A 63 -16.00 -1.68 30.46
N THR A 64 -15.63 -2.92 30.75
CA THR A 64 -15.22 -3.35 32.12
C THR A 64 -13.72 -3.25 32.37
N GLY A 65 -12.93 -2.81 31.39
CA GLY A 65 -11.47 -2.69 31.52
C GLY A 65 -10.80 -4.04 31.34
N GLU A 66 -10.02 -4.48 32.33
CA GLU A 66 -9.18 -5.67 32.21
C GLU A 66 -9.93 -6.98 31.88
N PRO A 67 -11.14 -7.25 32.41
CA PRO A 67 -11.87 -8.46 32.04
C PRO A 67 -12.16 -8.55 30.53
N TYR A 68 -12.42 -7.42 29.86
CA TYR A 68 -12.56 -7.41 28.40
C TYR A 68 -11.21 -7.57 27.69
N ASN A 69 -10.14 -6.96 28.20
CA ASN A 69 -8.80 -7.12 27.63
C ASN A 69 -8.34 -8.59 27.70
N GLU A 70 -8.61 -9.29 28.81
CA GLU A 70 -8.35 -10.71 28.95
C GLU A 70 -9.15 -11.54 27.95
N TYR A 71 -10.45 -11.27 27.83
CA TYR A 71 -11.30 -11.89 26.81
C TYR A 71 -10.73 -11.69 25.39
N PHE A 72 -10.37 -10.46 25.02
CA PHE A 72 -9.85 -10.15 23.70
C PHE A 72 -8.51 -10.84 23.42
N ARG A 73 -7.60 -10.89 24.41
CA ARG A 73 -6.35 -11.66 24.31
C ARG A 73 -6.61 -13.15 24.10
N ASN A 74 -7.61 -13.71 24.78
CA ASN A 74 -7.95 -15.12 24.60
C ASN A 74 -8.48 -15.40 23.19
N GLN A 75 -9.30 -14.51 22.62
CA GLN A 75 -9.72 -14.61 21.22
C GLN A 75 -8.55 -14.50 20.25
N LEU A 76 -7.62 -13.56 20.48
CA LEU A 76 -6.39 -13.47 19.69
C LEU A 76 -5.60 -14.78 19.77
N ARG A 77 -5.43 -15.36 20.97
CA ARG A 77 -4.70 -16.62 21.13
C ARG A 77 -5.34 -17.76 20.36
N GLU A 78 -6.66 -17.87 20.40
CA GLU A 78 -7.38 -18.88 19.63
C GLU A 78 -7.17 -18.70 18.12
N VAL A 79 -7.45 -17.50 17.60
CA VAL A 79 -7.37 -17.23 16.15
C VAL A 79 -5.93 -17.39 15.64
N LEU A 80 -4.96 -16.83 16.37
CA LEU A 80 -3.57 -16.77 15.93
C LEU A 80 -2.81 -18.09 16.09
N SER A 81 -3.34 -19.06 16.84
CA SER A 81 -2.73 -20.40 16.97
C SER A 81 -3.41 -21.48 16.13
N THR A 82 -4.64 -21.24 15.67
CA THR A 82 -5.47 -22.30 15.07
C THR A 82 -5.42 -22.33 13.55
N TYR A 83 -5.35 -21.20 12.86
CA TYR A 83 -5.62 -21.12 11.42
C TYR A 83 -4.38 -21.15 10.51
N GLY A 84 -3.21 -21.46 11.07
CA GLY A 84 -1.93 -21.50 10.35
C GLY A 84 -1.23 -20.13 10.33
N PRO A 85 -0.32 -19.90 9.37
CA PRO A 85 0.38 -18.61 9.26
C PRO A 85 -0.59 -17.47 8.98
N ILE A 86 -0.48 -16.40 9.76
CA ILE A 86 -1.25 -15.16 9.59
C ILE A 86 -0.28 -14.07 9.18
N PHE A 87 -0.55 -13.41 8.05
CA PHE A 87 0.34 -12.37 7.54
C PHE A 87 0.00 -10.98 8.06
N GLU A 88 -1.23 -10.76 8.52
CA GLU A 88 -1.73 -9.45 8.93
C GLU A 88 -2.80 -9.58 10.01
N VAL A 89 -2.71 -8.71 11.01
CA VAL A 89 -3.72 -8.52 12.06
C VAL A 89 -4.18 -7.07 12.04
N TRP A 90 -5.47 -6.86 11.83
CA TRP A 90 -6.04 -5.54 11.63
C TRP A 90 -6.87 -5.12 12.84
N PHE A 91 -6.43 -4.04 13.51
CA PHE A 91 -7.14 -3.45 14.65
C PHE A 91 -7.77 -2.12 14.26
N ASP A 92 -9.10 -2.08 14.25
CA ASP A 92 -9.87 -0.85 14.00
C ASP A 92 -9.75 0.17 15.16
N GLY A 93 -9.81 1.45 14.82
CA GLY A 93 -10.03 2.56 15.74
C GLY A 93 -11.50 2.95 15.95
N ALA A 94 -12.43 2.39 15.17
CA ALA A 94 -13.85 2.74 15.21
C ALA A 94 -14.51 2.44 16.57
N CYS A 95 -15.21 3.44 17.11
CA CYS A 95 -16.04 3.29 18.30
C CYS A 95 -17.26 4.21 18.22
N GLY A 96 -18.45 3.61 18.09
CA GLY A 96 -19.72 4.33 17.91
C GLY A 96 -20.57 4.49 19.17
N GLU A 97 -20.01 4.28 20.36
CA GLU A 97 -20.72 4.43 21.66
C GLU A 97 -21.15 5.89 21.94
N GLY A 98 -20.46 6.86 21.33
CA GLY A 98 -20.73 8.28 21.53
C GLY A 98 -20.34 8.78 22.94
N PRO A 99 -20.65 10.05 23.28
CA PRO A 99 -20.14 10.69 24.50
C PRO A 99 -20.56 10.03 25.82
N ASN A 100 -21.70 9.32 25.83
CA ASN A 100 -22.31 8.72 27.02
C ASN A 100 -22.35 7.19 26.98
N GLY A 101 -21.77 6.57 25.95
CA GLY A 101 -21.76 5.11 25.84
C GLY A 101 -20.63 4.47 26.65
N LYS A 102 -20.49 3.16 26.50
CA LYS A 102 -19.44 2.40 27.18
C LYS A 102 -18.06 2.86 26.73
N ARG A 103 -17.12 2.94 27.68
CA ARG A 103 -15.72 3.24 27.39
C ARG A 103 -14.85 2.07 27.80
N GLN A 104 -14.26 1.40 26.82
CA GLN A 104 -13.22 0.40 27.05
C GLN A 104 -11.85 1.06 26.98
N VAL A 105 -11.01 0.82 27.99
CA VAL A 105 -9.58 1.17 27.96
C VAL A 105 -8.82 -0.07 27.50
N TYR A 106 -8.40 -0.07 26.24
CA TYR A 106 -7.72 -1.20 25.62
C TYR A 106 -6.26 -1.29 26.07
N ASP A 107 -5.81 -2.51 26.36
CA ASP A 107 -4.39 -2.80 26.55
C ASP A 107 -3.76 -3.27 25.24
N PHE A 108 -3.67 -2.35 24.27
CA PHE A 108 -3.03 -2.62 22.97
C PHE A 108 -1.60 -3.15 23.08
N PRO A 109 -0.74 -2.70 24.04
CA PRO A 109 0.55 -3.32 24.25
C PRO A 109 0.47 -4.83 24.50
N SER A 110 -0.43 -5.31 25.35
CA SER A 110 -0.58 -6.75 25.54
C SER A 110 -1.20 -7.47 24.34
N PHE A 111 -2.11 -6.83 23.60
CA PHE A 111 -2.66 -7.39 22.36
C PHE A 111 -1.56 -7.60 21.31
N ARG A 112 -0.71 -6.58 21.11
CA ARG A 112 0.46 -6.64 20.22
C ARG A 112 1.45 -7.72 20.68
N ALA A 113 1.66 -7.87 21.99
CA ALA A 113 2.52 -8.92 22.52
C ALA A 113 2.01 -10.33 22.16
N VAL A 114 0.70 -10.56 22.23
CA VAL A 114 0.08 -11.83 21.77
C VAL A 114 0.35 -12.07 20.29
N VAL A 115 0.18 -11.05 19.45
CA VAL A 115 0.45 -11.18 18.00
C VAL A 115 1.92 -11.53 17.76
N ARG A 116 2.86 -10.81 18.38
CA ARG A 116 4.30 -11.05 18.22
C ARG A 116 4.77 -12.40 18.75
N GLU A 117 4.14 -12.89 19.82
CA GLU A 117 4.40 -14.20 20.39
C GLU A 117 3.99 -15.33 19.42
N LEU A 118 2.81 -15.24 18.83
CA LEU A 118 2.22 -16.34 18.04
C LEU A 118 2.49 -16.25 16.55
N GLN A 119 2.61 -15.04 16.01
CA GLN A 119 2.74 -14.74 14.59
C GLN A 119 3.76 -13.58 14.41
N PRO A 120 5.06 -13.82 14.67
CA PRO A 120 6.08 -12.77 14.67
C PRO A 120 6.24 -12.05 13.33
N ASP A 121 5.90 -12.72 12.22
CA ASP A 121 5.96 -12.17 10.86
C ASP A 121 4.67 -11.43 10.43
N ALA A 122 3.62 -11.44 11.26
CA ALA A 122 2.37 -10.74 10.95
C ALA A 122 2.54 -9.23 11.07
N VAL A 123 2.13 -8.49 10.04
CA VAL A 123 2.03 -7.03 10.13
C VAL A 123 0.79 -6.65 10.92
N ILE A 124 0.90 -5.64 11.78
CA ILE A 124 -0.19 -5.12 12.60
C ILE A 124 -0.59 -3.76 12.04
N PHE A 125 -1.83 -3.72 11.54
CA PHE A 125 -2.49 -2.48 11.16
C PHE A 125 -3.20 -1.85 12.36
N SER A 126 -3.12 -0.53 12.46
CA SER A 126 -4.09 0.32 13.15
C SER A 126 -4.03 1.75 12.61
N ASP A 127 -4.77 2.70 13.20
CA ASP A 127 -4.61 4.13 12.90
C ASP A 127 -3.14 4.59 12.91
N VAL A 128 -2.32 4.08 13.84
CA VAL A 128 -0.96 4.56 14.11
C VAL A 128 0.08 3.42 14.15
N GLY A 129 -0.24 2.25 13.61
CA GLY A 129 0.70 1.11 13.55
C GLY A 129 0.56 0.07 14.68
N PRO A 130 1.61 -0.70 14.99
CA PRO A 130 3.02 -0.31 14.86
C PRO A 130 3.68 -0.58 13.51
N ASP A 131 3.12 -1.44 12.65
CA ASP A 131 3.83 -1.82 11.41
C ASP A 131 3.32 -1.06 10.19
N ILE A 132 2.00 -0.90 10.07
CA ILE A 132 1.35 -0.15 8.99
C ILE A 132 0.22 0.70 9.56
N ARG A 133 0.01 1.89 8.98
CA ARG A 133 -0.98 2.87 9.46
C ARG A 133 -2.15 3.00 8.53
N TRP A 134 -3.29 3.42 9.07
CA TRP A 134 -4.39 3.96 8.28
C TRP A 134 -3.94 5.22 7.52
N VAL A 135 -4.38 5.37 6.27
CA VAL A 135 -4.04 6.53 5.43
C VAL A 135 -4.87 7.79 5.74
N GLY A 136 -5.78 7.73 6.71
CA GLY A 136 -6.61 8.87 7.12
C GLY A 136 -7.88 9.07 6.30
N ASN A 137 -8.20 8.18 5.35
CA ASN A 137 -9.47 8.17 4.64
C ASN A 137 -9.81 6.75 4.16
N GLU A 138 -11.10 6.47 3.99
CA GLU A 138 -11.63 5.21 3.43
C GLU A 138 -11.94 5.32 1.92
N GLN A 139 -11.40 6.35 1.26
CA GLN A 139 -11.59 6.58 -0.17
C GLN A 139 -10.51 5.89 -1.01
N GLY A 140 -9.51 5.25 -0.37
CA GLY A 140 -8.52 4.42 -1.03
C GLY A 140 -7.37 5.18 -1.69
N TRP A 141 -7.01 6.38 -1.19
CA TRP A 141 -5.91 7.17 -1.75
C TRP A 141 -4.99 7.78 -0.70
N ALA A 142 -3.70 7.85 -1.03
CA ALA A 142 -2.68 8.54 -0.24
C ALA A 142 -2.47 9.98 -0.73
N GLY A 143 -1.91 10.82 0.15
CA GLY A 143 -1.57 12.20 -0.19
C GLY A 143 -0.50 12.27 -1.28
N GLU A 144 -0.40 13.42 -1.95
CA GLU A 144 0.64 13.59 -2.98
C GLU A 144 2.05 13.39 -2.41
N THR A 145 2.26 13.90 -1.20
CA THR A 145 3.38 13.51 -0.35
C THR A 145 2.92 12.35 0.52
N CYS A 146 3.69 11.27 0.58
CA CYS A 146 3.44 10.15 1.50
C CYS A 146 4.76 9.59 2.02
N TRP A 147 5.14 10.00 3.22
CA TRP A 147 6.25 9.44 3.95
C TRP A 147 5.84 8.12 4.60
N SER A 148 6.73 7.14 4.56
CA SER A 148 6.62 5.92 5.37
C SER A 148 6.91 6.18 6.85
N MET A 149 7.51 7.33 7.17
CA MET A 149 7.77 7.76 8.54
C MET A 149 6.55 8.46 9.14
N LEU A 150 6.34 8.29 10.43
CA LEU A 150 5.24 8.88 11.20
C LEU A 150 5.73 9.29 12.59
N LYS A 151 5.20 10.40 13.10
CA LYS A 151 5.29 10.76 14.52
C LYS A 151 4.25 9.96 15.29
N ALA A 152 4.66 8.84 15.86
CA ALA A 152 3.78 7.91 16.55
C ALA A 152 3.84 8.07 18.07
N GLU A 153 4.90 8.67 18.62
CA GLU A 153 5.04 8.89 20.05
C GLU A 153 3.90 9.76 20.60
N GLY A 154 3.25 9.29 21.66
CA GLY A 154 2.12 9.98 22.29
C GLY A 154 0.79 9.83 21.54
N HIS A 155 0.77 9.16 20.39
CA HIS A 155 -0.44 8.85 19.64
C HIS A 155 -0.92 7.41 19.87
N GLY A 156 -2.24 7.22 19.84
CA GLY A 156 -2.91 5.94 20.04
C GLY A 156 -3.95 5.63 18.96
N ILE A 157 -4.70 4.56 19.18
CA ILE A 157 -5.68 4.00 18.23
C ILE A 157 -7.06 4.59 18.48
N GLY A 158 -7.82 4.86 17.42
CA GLY A 158 -9.17 5.41 17.51
C GLY A 158 -9.22 6.75 18.26
N ASN A 159 -10.03 6.84 19.32
CA ASN A 159 -10.20 8.09 20.09
C ASN A 159 -9.04 8.41 21.06
N ASP A 160 -8.01 7.56 21.14
CA ASP A 160 -6.86 7.77 22.02
C ASP A 160 -5.79 8.63 21.35
N ASN A 161 -6.06 9.94 21.25
CA ASN A 161 -5.15 10.92 20.64
C ASN A 161 -4.57 10.44 19.28
N PRO A 162 -5.38 10.15 18.26
CA PRO A 162 -4.85 9.69 16.97
C PRO A 162 -4.03 10.80 16.29
N PRO A 163 -3.09 10.47 15.40
CA PRO A 163 -2.43 11.48 14.58
C PRO A 163 -3.46 12.25 13.75
N SER A 164 -3.13 13.49 13.40
CA SER A 164 -4.02 14.27 12.51
C SER A 164 -4.22 13.57 11.18
N THR A 165 -5.39 13.70 10.55
CA THR A 165 -5.67 13.14 9.21
C THR A 165 -4.60 13.50 8.19
N LYS A 166 -4.04 14.71 8.29
CA LYS A 166 -2.93 15.14 7.42
C LYS A 166 -1.67 14.29 7.65
N SER A 167 -1.25 14.09 8.90
CA SER A 167 -0.08 13.25 9.24
C SER A 167 -0.32 11.79 8.87
N LEU A 168 -1.53 11.25 9.03
CA LEU A 168 -1.88 9.91 8.55
C LEU A 168 -1.73 9.80 7.02
N ASN A 169 -2.26 10.77 6.29
CA ASN A 169 -2.30 10.77 4.83
C ASN A 169 -0.95 11.04 4.19
N GLU A 170 -0.17 11.96 4.76
CA GLU A 170 1.10 12.43 4.21
C GLU A 170 2.34 11.83 4.87
N GLY A 171 2.21 11.26 6.07
CA GLY A 171 3.33 10.93 6.94
C GLY A 171 4.10 12.17 7.41
N ASP A 172 5.16 11.94 8.16
CA ASP A 172 5.99 13.00 8.74
C ASP A 172 7.45 12.83 8.30
N LEU A 173 8.01 13.84 7.63
CA LEU A 173 9.41 13.85 7.15
C LEU A 173 10.43 13.57 8.27
N ASP A 174 10.14 14.07 9.47
CA ASP A 174 10.92 13.95 10.69
C ASP A 174 10.30 12.96 11.69
N GLY A 175 9.43 12.06 11.23
CA GLY A 175 8.85 11.00 12.04
C GLY A 175 9.90 9.98 12.51
N GLU A 176 9.78 9.57 13.77
CA GLU A 176 10.69 8.64 14.44
C GLU A 176 10.37 7.17 14.16
N SER A 177 9.16 6.86 13.69
CA SER A 177 8.70 5.48 13.45
C SER A 177 8.48 5.21 11.97
N TRP A 178 8.94 4.06 11.48
CA TRP A 178 8.65 3.60 10.11
C TRP A 178 7.32 2.82 10.10
N ILE A 179 6.25 3.49 9.71
CA ILE A 179 4.88 2.97 9.73
C ILE A 179 4.19 3.36 8.41
N PRO A 180 4.48 2.70 7.27
CA PRO A 180 3.92 3.05 5.97
C PRO A 180 2.39 2.96 5.93
N ALA A 181 1.78 3.73 5.02
CA ALA A 181 0.34 3.82 4.89
C ALA A 181 -0.27 2.63 4.15
N GLU A 182 -1.46 2.24 4.58
CA GLU A 182 -2.39 1.37 3.87
C GLU A 182 -3.65 2.15 3.49
N CYS A 183 -4.00 2.12 2.20
CA CYS A 183 -5.19 2.73 1.64
C CYS A 183 -6.31 1.70 1.54
N ASP A 184 -7.18 1.68 2.54
CA ASP A 184 -8.36 0.83 2.58
C ASP A 184 -9.57 1.48 1.87
N VAL A 185 -10.31 0.67 1.12
CA VAL A 185 -11.52 1.10 0.41
C VAL A 185 -12.42 -0.07 0.09
N SER A 186 -13.74 0.14 0.16
CA SER A 186 -14.71 -0.84 -0.35
C SER A 186 -14.85 -0.77 -1.86
N ILE A 187 -15.04 -1.91 -2.54
CA ILE A 187 -15.43 -1.93 -3.95
C ILE A 187 -16.83 -1.34 -4.19
N ARG A 188 -17.63 -1.22 -3.14
CA ARG A 188 -19.00 -0.67 -3.09
C ARG A 188 -19.05 0.62 -2.26
N PRO A 189 -20.22 1.29 -2.16
CA PRO A 189 -20.41 2.36 -1.18
C PRO A 189 -20.32 1.86 0.28
N GLY A 190 -20.90 0.70 0.60
CA GLY A 190 -20.80 0.08 1.93
C GLY A 190 -19.69 -0.96 2.04
N TRP A 191 -19.23 -1.22 3.27
CA TRP A 191 -18.29 -2.30 3.60
C TRP A 191 -18.96 -3.67 3.63
N SER A 192 -20.24 -3.72 4.04
CA SER A 192 -21.09 -4.92 3.99
C SER A 192 -21.83 -5.07 2.67
N TYR A 193 -22.30 -6.27 2.38
CA TYR A 193 -23.11 -6.51 1.18
C TYR A 193 -24.53 -5.96 1.35
N HIS A 194 -24.95 -5.13 0.40
CA HIS A 194 -26.33 -4.68 0.24
C HIS A 194 -26.75 -4.79 -1.23
N ALA A 195 -27.84 -5.51 -1.51
CA ALA A 195 -28.32 -5.74 -2.88
C ALA A 195 -28.68 -4.43 -3.63
N ASN A 196 -29.06 -3.36 -2.91
CA ASN A 196 -29.29 -2.04 -3.51
C ASN A 196 -28.00 -1.31 -3.94
N GLU A 197 -26.84 -1.93 -3.76
CA GLU A 197 -25.52 -1.46 -4.20
C GLU A 197 -24.94 -2.30 -5.35
N ASP A 198 -25.64 -3.32 -5.84
CA ASP A 198 -25.14 -4.20 -6.92
C ASP A 198 -24.78 -3.43 -8.21
N GLU A 199 -25.52 -2.36 -8.50
CA GLU A 199 -25.28 -1.46 -9.63
C GLU A 199 -24.39 -0.25 -9.27
N LYS A 200 -23.83 -0.22 -8.05
CA LYS A 200 -22.97 0.86 -7.52
C LYS A 200 -21.54 0.41 -7.28
N VAL A 201 -21.17 -0.78 -7.76
CA VAL A 201 -19.79 -1.29 -7.73
C VAL A 201 -18.91 -0.32 -8.53
N LYS A 202 -17.75 0.04 -7.96
CA LYS A 202 -16.76 0.90 -8.65
C LYS A 202 -16.35 0.27 -9.98
N THR A 203 -16.25 1.07 -11.03
CA THR A 203 -15.84 0.58 -12.35
C THR A 203 -14.35 0.21 -12.36
N PRO A 204 -13.89 -0.64 -13.30
CA PRO A 204 -12.46 -0.93 -13.47
C PRO A 204 -11.58 0.33 -13.56
N GLU A 205 -12.04 1.37 -14.27
CA GLU A 205 -11.29 2.61 -14.45
C GLU A 205 -11.15 3.39 -13.14
N HIS A 206 -12.21 3.44 -12.32
CA HIS A 206 -12.15 4.05 -11.00
C HIS A 206 -11.22 3.25 -10.08
N LEU A 207 -11.33 1.92 -10.06
CA LEU A 207 -10.43 1.08 -9.27
C LEU A 207 -8.97 1.23 -9.71
N PHE A 208 -8.71 1.39 -11.01
CA PHE A 208 -7.37 1.63 -11.55
C PHE A 208 -6.82 2.99 -11.11
N ASP A 209 -7.66 4.03 -11.07
CA ASP A 209 -7.29 5.33 -10.52
C ASP A 209 -6.89 5.25 -9.04
N LEU A 210 -7.70 4.57 -8.22
CA LEU A 210 -7.40 4.37 -6.79
C LEU A 210 -6.14 3.53 -6.58
N TRP A 211 -5.94 2.50 -7.39
CA TRP A 211 -4.73 1.67 -7.35
C TRP A 211 -3.48 2.51 -7.66
N GLU A 212 -3.51 3.37 -8.67
CA GLU A 212 -2.39 4.28 -8.96
C GLU A 212 -2.21 5.32 -7.83
N ARG A 213 -3.29 5.79 -7.21
CA ARG A 213 -3.28 6.76 -6.09
C ARG A 213 -2.96 6.15 -4.71
N SER A 214 -2.68 4.86 -4.66
CA SER A 214 -2.24 4.13 -3.46
C SER A 214 -0.87 3.50 -3.71
N VAL A 215 -0.81 2.44 -4.52
CA VAL A 215 0.43 1.72 -4.88
C VAL A 215 1.44 2.61 -5.60
N GLY A 216 0.96 3.63 -6.32
CA GLY A 216 1.80 4.65 -6.95
C GLY A 216 2.18 5.82 -6.07
N TYR A 217 1.84 5.80 -4.78
CA TYR A 217 2.15 6.86 -3.80
C TYR A 217 2.75 6.24 -2.53
N SER A 218 3.55 5.18 -2.68
CA SER A 218 4.24 4.47 -1.59
C SER A 218 3.33 3.93 -0.49
N ALA A 219 2.08 3.57 -0.81
CA ALA A 219 1.12 2.95 0.09
C ALA A 219 0.64 1.59 -0.42
N ASN A 220 0.09 0.76 0.48
CA ASN A 220 -0.62 -0.46 0.08
C ASN A 220 -2.05 -0.15 -0.37
N PHE A 221 -2.63 -1.01 -1.22
CA PHE A 221 -4.03 -0.91 -1.64
C PHE A 221 -4.84 -2.07 -1.07
N HIS A 222 -5.72 -1.77 -0.12
CA HIS A 222 -6.56 -2.75 0.55
C HIS A 222 -8.01 -2.61 0.06
N LEU A 223 -8.40 -3.47 -0.90
CA LEU A 223 -9.73 -3.45 -1.51
C LEU A 223 -10.65 -4.49 -0.85
N ASN A 224 -11.76 -4.04 -0.26
CA ASN A 224 -12.77 -4.91 0.32
C ASN A 224 -13.74 -5.49 -0.72
N PHE A 225 -14.08 -6.77 -0.52
CA PHE A 225 -15.13 -7.49 -1.24
C PHE A 225 -16.15 -8.00 -0.23
N SER A 226 -17.40 -7.57 -0.36
CA SER A 226 -18.45 -8.06 0.52
C SER A 226 -19.11 -9.31 -0.06
N VAL A 227 -19.18 -10.35 0.76
CA VAL A 227 -19.82 -11.62 0.42
C VAL A 227 -21.33 -11.49 0.58
N ASP A 228 -22.09 -11.93 -0.41
CA ASP A 228 -23.54 -11.84 -0.40
C ASP A 228 -24.21 -12.93 0.45
N ARG A 229 -25.54 -12.94 0.50
CA ARG A 229 -26.32 -13.92 1.29
C ARG A 229 -26.22 -15.36 0.78
N ARG A 230 -25.66 -15.61 -0.40
CA ARG A 230 -25.35 -16.95 -0.92
C ARG A 230 -24.01 -17.46 -0.38
N GLY A 231 -23.20 -16.61 0.26
CA GLY A 231 -21.83 -16.92 0.63
C GLY A 231 -20.84 -16.77 -0.53
N LEU A 232 -21.19 -15.96 -1.55
CA LEU A 232 -20.36 -15.74 -2.73
C LEU A 232 -20.01 -14.26 -2.92
N ILE A 233 -18.88 -13.99 -3.59
CA ILE A 233 -18.58 -12.65 -4.11
C ILE A 233 -19.51 -12.41 -5.31
N HIS A 234 -20.21 -11.28 -5.32
CA HIS A 234 -21.17 -10.95 -6.36
C HIS A 234 -20.48 -10.75 -7.72
N GLU A 235 -21.17 -11.12 -8.80
CA GLU A 235 -20.61 -11.24 -10.15
C GLU A 235 -20.13 -9.88 -10.70
N ASN A 236 -20.78 -8.78 -10.32
CA ASN A 236 -20.35 -7.42 -10.69
C ASN A 236 -19.00 -7.05 -10.07
N ASP A 237 -18.76 -7.47 -8.83
CA ASP A 237 -17.52 -7.23 -8.08
C ASP A 237 -16.36 -8.01 -8.71
N VAL A 238 -16.62 -9.28 -9.07
CA VAL A 238 -15.69 -10.13 -9.81
C VAL A 238 -15.33 -9.49 -11.16
N LYS A 239 -16.32 -9.01 -11.91
CA LYS A 239 -16.09 -8.33 -13.20
C LYS A 239 -15.25 -7.07 -13.02
N ALA A 240 -15.51 -6.28 -11.98
CA ALA A 240 -14.79 -5.05 -11.70
C ALA A 240 -13.30 -5.31 -11.37
N VAL A 241 -13.00 -6.25 -10.47
CA VAL A 241 -11.59 -6.56 -10.10
C VAL A 241 -10.83 -7.23 -11.24
N LEU A 242 -11.47 -8.09 -12.03
CA LEU A 242 -10.82 -8.66 -13.22
C LEU A 242 -10.53 -7.58 -14.28
N GLY A 243 -11.42 -6.59 -14.41
CA GLY A 243 -11.17 -5.40 -15.23
C GLY A 243 -9.98 -4.59 -14.72
N LEU A 244 -9.91 -4.33 -13.41
CA LEU A 244 -8.73 -3.69 -12.78
C LEU A 244 -7.45 -4.47 -13.11
N LYS A 245 -7.44 -5.79 -12.93
CA LYS A 245 -6.27 -6.64 -13.21
C LYS A 245 -5.83 -6.52 -14.67
N ALA A 246 -6.78 -6.56 -15.61
CA ALA A 246 -6.48 -6.40 -17.03
C ALA A 246 -5.85 -5.04 -17.34
N MET A 247 -6.32 -3.96 -16.71
CA MET A 247 -5.74 -2.62 -16.86
C MET A 247 -4.34 -2.52 -16.26
N VAL A 248 -4.11 -3.11 -15.07
CA VAL A 248 -2.78 -3.18 -14.44
C VAL A 248 -1.81 -3.97 -15.31
N ASP A 249 -2.21 -5.13 -15.83
CA ASP A 249 -1.37 -5.94 -16.71
C ASP A 249 -1.02 -5.23 -18.02
N ALA A 250 -2.01 -4.59 -18.65
CA ALA A 250 -1.79 -3.85 -19.89
C ALA A 250 -0.89 -2.61 -19.70
N SER A 251 -0.88 -2.02 -18.50
CA SER A 251 -0.08 -0.83 -18.19
C SER A 251 1.32 -1.18 -17.67
N TYR A 252 1.42 -2.16 -16.78
CA TYR A 252 2.61 -2.43 -15.94
C TYR A 252 3.08 -3.88 -15.98
N GLY A 253 2.44 -4.73 -16.78
CA GLY A 253 2.80 -6.14 -16.90
C GLY A 253 4.14 -6.38 -17.61
N PRO A 254 4.58 -7.64 -17.69
CA PRO A 254 5.82 -8.00 -18.37
C PRO A 254 5.86 -7.48 -19.81
N GLY A 255 6.95 -6.78 -20.17
CA GLY A 255 7.17 -6.24 -21.51
C GLY A 255 6.55 -4.87 -21.79
N THR A 256 5.85 -4.26 -20.84
CA THR A 256 5.28 -2.90 -21.03
C THR A 256 6.24 -1.77 -20.65
N ASP A 257 7.31 -2.07 -19.91
CA ASP A 257 8.31 -1.09 -19.47
C ASP A 257 9.23 -0.69 -20.65
N LEU A 258 9.04 0.52 -21.15
CA LEU A 258 9.79 1.09 -22.27
C LEU A 258 11.22 1.50 -21.90
N ALA A 259 11.52 1.60 -20.60
CA ALA A 259 12.85 1.92 -20.08
C ALA A 259 13.71 0.68 -19.80
N ARG A 260 13.09 -0.51 -19.70
CA ARG A 260 13.78 -1.78 -19.39
C ARG A 260 14.98 -2.03 -20.31
N GLY A 261 16.17 -2.16 -19.71
CA GLY A 261 17.44 -2.46 -20.40
C GLY A 261 17.90 -1.38 -21.37
N ARG A 262 17.35 -0.16 -21.30
CA ARG A 262 17.74 0.95 -22.17
C ARG A 262 19.04 1.62 -21.68
N PRO A 263 19.80 2.29 -22.58
CA PRO A 263 20.95 3.08 -22.17
C PRO A 263 20.57 4.18 -21.17
N THR A 264 21.42 4.39 -20.18
CA THR A 264 21.25 5.41 -19.14
C THR A 264 22.50 6.27 -19.00
N ALA A 265 22.31 7.48 -18.49
CA ALA A 265 23.39 8.37 -18.06
C ALA A 265 22.97 9.06 -16.75
N ALA A 266 23.93 9.33 -15.86
CA ALA A 266 23.68 10.09 -14.64
C ALA A 266 24.82 11.06 -14.38
N ASP A 267 24.50 12.19 -13.76
CA ASP A 267 25.48 13.26 -13.47
C ASP A 267 26.39 12.91 -12.29
N ASP A 268 25.95 11.99 -11.41
CA ASP A 268 26.70 11.50 -10.25
C ASP A 268 26.45 10.00 -10.09
N ILE A 269 27.52 9.24 -9.84
CA ILE A 269 27.51 7.81 -9.55
C ILE A 269 28.47 7.57 -8.38
N GLN A 270 27.99 6.89 -7.35
CA GLN A 270 28.76 6.61 -6.15
C GLN A 270 30.03 5.81 -6.47
N GLY A 271 31.18 6.34 -6.03
CA GLY A 271 32.47 5.68 -6.21
C GLY A 271 32.98 5.64 -7.65
N LEU A 272 32.34 6.37 -8.58
CA LEU A 272 32.81 6.47 -9.95
C LEU A 272 34.12 7.26 -10.00
N VAL A 273 35.19 6.59 -10.41
CA VAL A 273 36.48 7.22 -10.72
C VAL A 273 36.53 7.47 -12.24
N PRO A 274 36.84 8.70 -12.71
CA PRO A 274 36.95 8.98 -14.14
C PRO A 274 37.93 8.03 -14.82
N ARG A 275 37.45 7.25 -15.80
CA ARG A 275 38.26 6.26 -16.52
C ARG A 275 39.30 6.91 -17.43
N GLY A 276 40.51 6.37 -17.45
CA GLY A 276 41.41 6.50 -18.60
C GLY A 276 40.90 5.66 -19.78
N THR A 277 41.22 6.06 -21.02
CA THR A 277 40.66 5.44 -22.26
C THR A 277 40.96 3.95 -22.46
N ASN A 278 41.79 3.33 -21.61
CA ASN A 278 42.27 1.95 -21.74
C ASN A 278 42.07 1.07 -20.48
N GLU A 279 41.31 1.53 -19.47
CA GLU A 279 41.02 0.69 -18.31
C GLU A 279 39.84 -0.27 -18.57
N PRO A 280 39.94 -1.54 -18.15
CA PRO A 280 38.84 -2.50 -18.30
C PRO A 280 37.59 -2.02 -17.54
N SER A 281 36.40 -2.35 -18.06
CA SER A 281 35.15 -2.06 -17.37
C SER A 281 35.10 -2.82 -16.04
N HIS A 282 35.15 -2.10 -14.93
CA HIS A 282 34.78 -2.65 -13.63
C HIS A 282 33.25 -2.65 -13.48
N ASP A 283 32.74 -3.59 -12.68
CA ASP A 283 31.34 -3.58 -12.27
C ASP A 283 31.07 -2.30 -11.46
N GLU A 284 30.09 -1.52 -11.90
CA GLU A 284 29.64 -0.31 -11.22
C GLU A 284 28.40 -0.68 -10.39
N PRO A 285 28.56 -1.04 -9.10
CA PRO A 285 27.46 -1.58 -8.30
C PRO A 285 26.31 -0.58 -8.12
N PHE A 286 26.59 0.71 -8.30
CA PHE A 286 25.63 1.82 -8.20
C PHE A 286 25.43 2.56 -9.51
N GLY A 287 25.76 1.92 -10.64
CA GLY A 287 25.61 2.50 -11.97
C GLY A 287 24.16 2.87 -12.29
N SER A 288 23.99 3.85 -13.20
CA SER A 288 22.65 4.29 -13.63
C SER A 288 21.83 3.18 -14.30
N ASP A 289 22.50 2.17 -14.87
CA ASP A 289 21.90 0.99 -15.51
C ASP A 289 21.07 0.14 -14.52
N LYS A 290 21.39 0.22 -13.23
CA LYS A 290 20.63 -0.51 -12.19
C LYS A 290 19.18 -0.04 -12.08
N THR A 291 18.87 1.17 -12.52
CA THR A 291 17.48 1.66 -12.52
C THR A 291 16.59 1.02 -13.59
N VAL A 292 17.18 0.34 -14.57
CA VAL A 292 16.47 -0.23 -15.71
C VAL A 292 16.73 -1.72 -15.92
N ASP A 293 17.52 -2.38 -15.07
CA ASP A 293 17.92 -3.79 -15.21
C ASP A 293 16.79 -4.78 -14.85
N GLY A 294 15.88 -4.39 -13.98
CA GLY A 294 14.75 -5.20 -13.52
C GLY A 294 15.02 -6.06 -12.29
N ASP A 295 16.18 -5.87 -11.65
CA ASP A 295 16.46 -6.45 -10.35
C ASP A 295 16.04 -5.47 -9.24
N PRO A 296 15.03 -5.80 -8.42
CA PRO A 296 14.61 -4.91 -7.35
C PRO A 296 15.63 -4.77 -6.21
N LYS A 297 16.77 -5.47 -6.26
CA LYS A 297 17.84 -5.43 -5.23
C LYS A 297 19.03 -4.56 -5.63
N THR A 298 19.18 -4.23 -6.91
CA THR A 298 20.19 -3.30 -7.39
C THR A 298 19.62 -1.89 -7.37
N TYR A 299 20.50 -0.88 -7.34
CA TYR A 299 20.07 0.51 -7.36
C TYR A 299 21.19 1.42 -7.85
N TRP A 300 20.80 2.52 -8.50
CA TRP A 300 21.69 3.65 -8.71
C TRP A 300 21.78 4.45 -7.41
N ALA A 301 22.96 5.01 -7.11
CA ALA A 301 23.17 5.95 -6.02
C ALA A 301 24.24 6.97 -6.38
N THR A 302 24.12 8.17 -5.81
CA THR A 302 25.13 9.23 -5.90
C THR A 302 26.17 9.13 -4.78
N ASN A 303 27.24 9.91 -4.88
CA ASN A 303 28.17 10.07 -3.75
C ASN A 303 27.49 10.67 -2.51
N ASP A 304 28.05 10.35 -1.33
CA ASP A 304 27.58 10.90 -0.06
C ASP A 304 27.63 12.43 -0.05
N GLY A 305 26.63 13.06 0.57
CA GLY A 305 26.52 14.52 0.66
C GLY A 305 25.86 15.18 -0.55
N ALA A 306 25.79 14.53 -1.71
CA ALA A 306 24.93 14.99 -2.79
C ALA A 306 23.46 14.88 -2.35
N THR A 307 22.67 15.90 -2.61
CA THR A 307 21.21 15.88 -2.35
C THR A 307 20.38 16.07 -3.62
N GLN A 308 21.08 16.24 -4.75
CA GLN A 308 20.54 16.50 -6.07
C GLN A 308 21.35 15.70 -7.08
N ALA A 309 20.67 15.16 -8.08
CA ALA A 309 21.30 14.52 -9.24
C ALA A 309 20.24 14.28 -10.31
N ALA A 310 20.69 14.07 -11.53
CA ALA A 310 19.82 13.65 -12.62
C ALA A 310 20.23 12.28 -13.17
N ILE A 311 19.23 11.52 -13.59
CA ILE A 311 19.39 10.33 -14.42
C ILE A 311 18.58 10.51 -15.70
N GLU A 312 19.16 10.09 -16.82
CA GLU A 312 18.55 10.07 -18.13
C GLU A 312 18.41 8.64 -18.63
N VAL A 313 17.30 8.35 -19.29
CA VAL A 313 17.06 7.07 -19.96
C VAL A 313 16.74 7.32 -21.43
N GLU A 314 17.44 6.63 -22.32
CA GLU A 314 17.16 6.67 -23.76
C GLU A 314 15.96 5.79 -24.11
N LEU A 315 14.91 6.36 -24.70
CA LEU A 315 13.69 5.68 -25.10
C LEU A 315 13.62 5.49 -26.62
N ASP A 316 12.66 4.69 -27.07
CA ASP A 316 12.25 4.63 -28.48
C ASP A 316 11.30 5.80 -28.78
N PRO A 317 11.72 6.82 -29.57
CA PRO A 317 10.91 8.02 -29.81
C PRO A 317 9.64 7.75 -30.63
N SER A 318 9.44 6.55 -31.17
CA SER A 318 8.20 6.18 -31.86
C SER A 318 7.07 5.79 -30.90
N LYS A 319 7.41 5.33 -29.70
CA LYS A 319 6.48 4.78 -28.70
C LYS A 319 6.00 5.87 -27.74
N PRO A 320 4.68 6.08 -27.61
CA PRO A 320 4.14 7.03 -26.65
C PRO A 320 4.16 6.46 -25.22
N PHE A 321 4.27 7.34 -24.23
CA PHE A 321 4.13 7.02 -22.81
C PHE A 321 3.36 8.12 -22.09
N ASP A 322 2.78 7.79 -20.94
CA ASP A 322 2.03 8.73 -20.08
C ASP A 322 2.18 8.41 -18.58
N ARG A 323 3.10 7.51 -18.24
CA ARG A 323 3.44 7.11 -16.88
C ARG A 323 4.94 6.96 -16.72
N VAL A 324 5.47 7.48 -15.62
CA VAL A 324 6.84 7.26 -15.19
C VAL A 324 6.82 6.68 -13.78
N VAL A 325 7.49 5.55 -13.59
CA VAL A 325 7.53 4.81 -12.33
C VAL A 325 8.90 4.97 -11.70
N LEU A 326 8.95 5.50 -10.48
CA LEU A 326 10.17 5.66 -9.70
C LEU A 326 10.09 4.80 -8.44
N ALA A 327 11.22 4.26 -7.97
CA ALA A 327 11.27 3.52 -6.71
C ALA A 327 12.60 3.76 -6.00
N GLU A 328 12.55 3.87 -4.66
CA GLU A 328 13.74 3.96 -3.80
C GLU A 328 14.06 2.59 -3.17
N PRO A 329 15.33 2.30 -2.84
CA PRO A 329 15.69 1.16 -2.01
C PRO A 329 15.30 1.42 -0.55
N THR A 330 14.02 1.24 -0.21
CA THR A 330 13.47 1.64 1.11
C THR A 330 14.09 0.93 2.31
N TRP A 331 14.81 -0.19 2.10
CA TRP A 331 15.64 -0.80 3.15
C TRP A 331 16.82 0.08 3.58
N LEU A 332 17.13 1.14 2.83
CA LEU A 332 18.08 2.20 3.18
C LEU A 332 17.40 3.49 3.68
N GLY A 333 16.09 3.42 3.95
CA GLY A 333 15.23 4.55 4.27
C GLY A 333 14.63 5.24 3.04
N GLN A 334 13.75 6.22 3.29
CA GLN A 334 13.14 7.07 2.28
C GLN A 334 13.87 8.42 2.26
N ARG A 335 14.34 8.86 1.08
CA ARG A 335 15.27 9.98 0.93
C ARG A 335 14.71 11.11 0.10
N VAL A 336 14.11 10.84 -1.06
CA VAL A 336 13.72 11.87 -2.02
C VAL A 336 12.56 12.73 -1.47
N LYS A 337 12.75 14.06 -1.51
CA LYS A 337 11.76 15.07 -1.08
C LYS A 337 11.10 15.77 -2.25
N ALA A 338 11.81 15.91 -3.36
CA ALA A 338 11.29 16.55 -4.57
C ALA A 338 12.01 15.99 -5.81
N PHE A 339 11.25 15.80 -6.89
CA PHE A 339 11.77 15.40 -8.18
C PHE A 339 11.02 16.10 -9.32
N ARG A 340 11.64 16.10 -10.50
CA ARG A 340 11.08 16.58 -11.76
C ARG A 340 11.31 15.54 -12.84
N ILE A 341 10.32 15.42 -13.73
CA ILE A 341 10.38 14.61 -14.94
C ILE A 341 10.35 15.55 -16.13
N SER A 342 11.36 15.44 -17.00
CA SER A 342 11.51 16.29 -18.16
C SER A 342 11.82 15.48 -19.42
N VAL A 343 11.50 16.04 -20.58
CA VAL A 343 11.90 15.53 -21.90
C VAL A 343 12.61 16.62 -22.70
N PRO A 344 13.41 16.28 -23.72
CA PRO A 344 13.99 17.28 -24.60
C PRO A 344 12.90 18.13 -25.28
N ALA A 345 13.11 19.45 -25.37
CA ALA A 345 12.16 20.37 -26.00
C ALA A 345 11.94 20.09 -27.49
N GLU A 346 12.97 19.59 -28.18
CA GLU A 346 12.94 19.23 -29.59
C GLU A 346 13.67 17.89 -29.80
N PRO A 347 13.29 17.06 -30.81
CA PRO A 347 13.92 15.77 -31.06
C PRO A 347 15.44 15.83 -31.35
N SER A 348 15.91 16.95 -31.92
CA SER A 348 17.32 17.20 -32.24
C SER A 348 18.12 17.81 -31.09
N ASN A 349 17.52 17.99 -29.93
CA ASN A 349 18.15 18.68 -28.81
C ASN A 349 19.38 17.90 -28.29
N ASN A 350 20.52 18.58 -28.24
CA ASN A 350 21.79 18.08 -27.68
C ASN A 350 21.82 18.20 -26.14
N HIS A 351 20.76 17.76 -25.45
CA HIS A 351 20.62 17.82 -23.99
C HIS A 351 20.67 19.24 -23.37
N ARG A 352 20.36 20.30 -24.14
CA ARG A 352 20.46 21.70 -23.68
C ARG A 352 19.13 22.23 -23.14
N ASP A 353 18.02 21.96 -23.82
CA ASP A 353 16.70 22.51 -23.47
C ASP A 353 15.70 21.42 -23.07
N TRP A 354 15.16 21.49 -21.86
CA TRP A 354 14.25 20.48 -21.31
C TRP A 354 12.88 21.08 -21.01
N VAL A 355 11.83 20.32 -21.31
CA VAL A 355 10.43 20.65 -21.00
C VAL A 355 9.99 19.74 -19.86
N THR A 356 9.56 20.36 -18.76
CA THR A 356 8.98 19.67 -17.61
C THR A 356 7.65 19.04 -17.98
N LEU A 357 7.51 17.74 -17.76
CA LEU A 357 6.26 17.00 -17.89
C LEU A 357 5.49 16.92 -16.58
N ALA A 358 6.20 16.74 -15.46
CA ALA A 358 5.64 16.67 -14.13
C ALA A 358 6.69 17.01 -13.07
N GLU A 359 6.22 17.45 -11.91
CA GLU A 359 6.99 17.55 -10.67
C GLU A 359 6.27 16.74 -9.59
N GLY A 360 7.01 16.35 -8.56
CA GLY A 360 6.43 15.62 -7.43
C GLY A 360 7.33 15.68 -6.20
N THR A 361 6.84 15.14 -5.09
CA THR A 361 7.54 15.17 -3.80
C THR A 361 8.25 13.85 -3.49
N THR A 362 7.64 12.99 -2.68
CA THR A 362 8.19 11.72 -2.21
C THR A 362 8.13 10.63 -3.27
N ILE A 363 9.12 9.71 -3.25
CA ILE A 363 9.09 8.48 -4.05
C ILE A 363 8.75 7.27 -3.17
N GLY A 364 9.55 6.98 -2.15
CA GLY A 364 9.34 5.83 -1.27
C GLY A 364 9.45 4.49 -2.00
N HIS A 365 8.61 3.53 -1.61
CA HIS A 365 8.61 2.21 -2.23
C HIS A 365 8.33 2.29 -3.73
N GLN A 366 7.37 3.14 -4.13
CA GLN A 366 7.05 3.39 -5.52
C GLN A 366 6.26 4.69 -5.70
N ARG A 367 6.64 5.45 -6.73
CA ARG A 367 5.88 6.59 -7.26
C ARG A 367 5.48 6.31 -8.71
N ILE A 368 4.19 6.44 -9.02
CA ILE A 368 3.69 6.45 -10.40
C ILE A 368 3.30 7.89 -10.73
N ALA A 369 4.17 8.60 -11.45
CA ALA A 369 3.89 9.93 -11.94
C ALA A 369 3.10 9.86 -13.26
N ARG A 370 1.93 10.50 -13.28
CA ARG A 370 1.17 10.73 -14.51
C ARG A 370 1.76 11.93 -15.25
N VAL A 371 2.03 11.76 -16.54
CA VAL A 371 2.54 12.84 -17.40
C VAL A 371 1.62 13.00 -18.63
N PRO A 372 1.64 14.16 -19.31
CA PRO A 372 1.01 14.27 -20.62
C PRO A 372 1.52 13.18 -21.57
N GLU A 373 0.64 12.65 -22.42
CA GLU A 373 1.06 11.65 -23.41
C GLU A 373 2.17 12.21 -24.30
N THR A 374 3.33 11.57 -24.25
CA THR A 374 4.58 12.11 -24.81
C THR A 374 5.30 11.05 -25.63
N LYS A 375 5.99 11.50 -26.68
CA LYS A 375 7.00 10.74 -27.41
C LYS A 375 8.33 11.48 -27.31
N ALA A 376 9.36 10.82 -26.82
CA ALA A 376 10.67 11.45 -26.64
C ALA A 376 11.78 10.41 -26.80
N LYS A 377 12.95 10.87 -27.25
CA LYS A 377 14.16 10.03 -27.28
C LYS A 377 14.78 9.88 -25.89
N PHE A 378 14.57 10.84 -25.00
CA PHE A 378 15.08 10.78 -23.64
C PHE A 378 14.00 11.18 -22.66
N VAL A 379 14.01 10.55 -21.49
CA VAL A 379 13.36 11.07 -20.29
C VAL A 379 14.45 11.35 -19.25
N ARG A 380 14.35 12.49 -18.59
CA ARG A 380 15.25 12.88 -17.49
C ARG A 380 14.46 12.93 -16.20
N ILE A 381 14.99 12.28 -15.17
CA ILE A 381 14.52 12.33 -13.80
C ILE A 381 15.52 13.17 -13.00
N GLU A 382 15.11 14.35 -12.57
CA GLU A 382 15.92 15.25 -11.77
C GLU A 382 15.47 15.13 -10.32
N ILE A 383 16.35 14.66 -9.44
CA ILE A 383 16.14 14.73 -7.99
C ILE A 383 16.53 16.14 -7.56
N LEU A 384 15.53 16.92 -7.15
CA LEU A 384 15.67 18.34 -6.81
C LEU A 384 16.03 18.54 -5.34
N ASP A 385 15.64 17.61 -4.47
CA ASP A 385 15.97 17.64 -3.05
C ASP A 385 15.79 16.25 -2.42
N SER A 386 16.63 15.92 -1.44
CA SER A 386 16.62 14.65 -0.73
C SER A 386 17.23 14.77 0.68
N ARG A 387 16.91 13.84 1.57
CA ARG A 387 17.41 13.79 2.97
C ARG A 387 18.85 13.29 3.08
N ALA A 388 19.30 12.56 2.06
CA ALA A 388 20.62 11.96 1.92
C ALA A 388 20.87 11.69 0.42
N CYS A 389 22.05 11.17 0.05
CA CYS A 389 22.38 10.80 -1.33
C CYS A 389 21.21 10.09 -2.03
N PRO A 390 20.69 10.62 -3.15
CA PRO A 390 19.63 9.97 -3.90
C PRO A 390 20.00 8.53 -4.27
N ALA A 391 19.01 7.64 -4.17
CA ALA A 391 19.15 6.27 -4.62
C ALA A 391 17.84 5.80 -5.24
N LEU A 392 17.91 5.14 -6.40
CA LEU A 392 16.76 4.62 -7.12
C LEU A 392 16.98 3.17 -7.52
N THR A 393 16.02 2.30 -7.20
CA THR A 393 15.97 0.91 -7.71
C THR A 393 15.30 0.84 -9.07
N ARG A 394 14.50 1.85 -9.45
CA ARG A 394 13.75 1.83 -10.70
C ARG A 394 13.51 3.20 -11.30
N VAL A 395 13.68 3.27 -12.63
CA VAL A 395 13.06 4.26 -13.52
C VAL A 395 12.35 3.48 -14.64
N GLY A 396 11.03 3.31 -14.49
CA GLY A 396 10.17 2.66 -15.47
C GLY A 396 9.41 3.68 -16.30
N VAL A 397 9.16 3.39 -17.58
CA VAL A 397 8.36 4.24 -18.47
C VAL A 397 7.28 3.41 -19.12
N HIS A 398 6.03 3.84 -18.97
CA HIS A 398 4.87 3.02 -19.36
C HIS A 398 3.82 3.83 -20.11
N LYS A 399 3.01 3.12 -20.88
CA LYS A 399 1.76 3.63 -21.44
C LYS A 399 0.60 2.97 -20.71
N ALA A 400 -0.25 3.77 -20.08
CA ALA A 400 -1.43 3.27 -19.40
C ALA A 400 -2.42 2.61 -20.38
N ALA A 401 -3.18 1.64 -19.87
CA ALA A 401 -4.24 0.98 -20.60
C ALA A 401 -5.27 1.99 -21.13
N ALA A 402 -5.92 1.67 -22.25
CA ALA A 402 -7.00 2.49 -22.78
C ALA A 402 -8.10 2.67 -21.72
N GLY A 403 -8.58 3.90 -21.55
CA GLY A 403 -9.61 4.22 -20.55
C GLY A 403 -9.08 4.58 -19.16
N ALA A 404 -7.77 4.46 -18.91
CA ALA A 404 -7.11 4.87 -17.66
C ALA A 404 -7.07 6.40 -17.49
N LYS A 405 -8.24 6.99 -17.22
CA LYS A 405 -8.42 8.41 -16.90
C LYS A 405 -8.54 8.60 -15.39
N PRO A 406 -8.15 9.77 -14.85
CA PRO A 406 -8.43 10.11 -13.47
C PRO A 406 -9.94 9.96 -13.19
N ALA A 407 -10.29 9.31 -12.09
CA ALA A 407 -11.65 9.36 -11.59
C ALA A 407 -11.89 10.78 -11.06
N GLY A 408 -12.94 11.43 -11.55
CA GLY A 408 -13.29 12.82 -11.20
C GLY A 408 -13.86 12.97 -9.81
#